data_AF-A0A0L6J172-F1
#
_entry.id   AF-A0A0L6J172-F1
#
_cell.length_a   1.000
_cell.length_b   1.000
_cell.length_c   1.000
_cell.angle_alpha   90.00
_cell.angle_beta   90.00
_cell.angle_gamma   90.00
#
_symmetry.space_group_name_H-M   'P 1'
#
loop_
_entity.id
_entity.type
_entity.pdbx_description
1 polymer ?
#
loop_
_entity_poly.entity_id
_entity_poly.type
_entity_poly.pdbx_seq_one_letter_code
_entity_poly.pdbx_strand_id
1 'polypeptide(L)'
;PQARTIVEGVRVSPEDRSRTRVLLVDAHRRVLAASDGQGVLSEMLAVDLGSQQSGVERDPRNGTITAYHRTPGYETYLGQGWYGVIVQQGM
;
A
#
# COMPACT_ATOMS: atom_id res chain seq x y z
N PRO A 1 -12.81 7.25 7.60
CA PRO A 1 -12.01 8.01 8.61
C PRO A 1 -10.77 7.24 9.10
N GLN A 2 -10.93 6.05 9.69
CA GLN A 2 -9.81 5.29 10.28
C GLN A 2 -8.75 4.83 9.26
N ALA A 3 -9.16 4.28 8.11
CA ALA A 3 -8.21 3.84 7.08
C ALA A 3 -7.28 4.96 6.57
N ARG A 4 -7.81 6.19 6.48
CA ARG A 4 -7.02 7.37 6.11
C ARG A 4 -5.98 7.73 7.18
N THR A 5 -6.37 7.71 8.44
CA THR A 5 -5.45 7.96 9.57
C THR A 5 -4.30 6.94 9.60
N ILE A 6 -4.58 5.68 9.25
CA ILE A 6 -3.54 4.64 9.18
C ILE A 6 -2.48 4.97 8.13
N VAL A 7 -2.89 5.30 6.91
CA VAL A 7 -1.94 5.58 5.81
C VAL A 7 -1.21 6.92 6.00
N GLU A 8 -1.86 7.93 6.58
CA GLU A 8 -1.23 9.23 6.88
C GLU A 8 -0.23 9.14 8.04
N GLY A 9 -0.44 8.23 8.99
CA GLY A 9 0.41 8.02 10.16
C GLY A 9 1.75 7.33 9.89
N VAL A 10 1.92 6.72 8.70
CA VAL A 10 3.18 6.09 8.31
C VAL A 10 4.24 7.17 8.04
N ARG A 11 5.35 7.06 8.77
CA ARG A 11 6.49 7.97 8.65
C ARG A 11 7.25 7.65 7.36
N VAL A 12 7.35 8.66 6.50
CA VAL A 12 8.20 8.67 5.31
C VAL A 12 9.10 9.88 5.44
N SER A 13 10.39 9.72 5.13
CA SER A 13 11.35 10.83 5.13
C SER A 13 10.84 11.98 4.26
N PRO A 14 10.99 13.25 4.66
CA PRO A 14 10.48 14.39 3.89
C PRO A 14 10.99 14.42 2.44
N GLU A 15 12.25 14.06 2.24
CA GLU A 15 12.91 13.96 0.93
C GLU A 15 12.28 12.93 -0.03
N ASP A 16 11.65 11.89 0.52
CA ASP A 16 11.03 10.81 -0.25
C ASP A 16 9.52 10.97 -0.39
N ARG A 17 8.92 11.91 0.33
CA ARG A 17 7.45 12.04 0.45
C ARG A 17 6.78 12.31 -0.89
N SER A 18 7.41 13.08 -1.78
CA SER A 18 6.88 13.42 -3.11
C SER A 18 6.78 12.21 -4.04
N ARG A 19 7.62 11.20 -3.84
CA ARG A 19 7.71 9.99 -4.68
C ARG A 19 7.20 8.73 -3.99
N THR A 20 6.60 8.86 -2.80
CA THR A 20 6.20 7.72 -1.97
C THR A 20 4.72 7.80 -1.60
N ARG A 21 3.97 6.75 -1.91
CA ARG A 21 2.56 6.55 -1.54
C ARG A 21 2.45 5.42 -0.53
N VAL A 22 1.70 5.65 0.54
CA VAL A 22 1.29 4.62 1.50
C VAL A 22 -0.16 4.29 1.24
N LEU A 23 -0.46 3.02 0.99
CA LEU A 23 -1.77 2.55 0.58
C LEU A 23 -2.28 1.48 1.55
N LEU A 24 -3.60 1.42 1.67
CA LEU A 24 -4.32 0.26 2.14
C LEU A 24 -5.12 -0.27 0.96
N VAL A 25 -4.95 -1.55 0.61
CA VAL A 25 -5.66 -2.17 -0.50
C VAL A 25 -6.46 -3.39 -0.04
N ASP A 26 -7.57 -3.69 -0.73
CA ASP A 26 -8.36 -4.90 -0.47
C ASP A 26 -7.73 -6.16 -1.09
N ALA A 27 -8.40 -7.32 -0.93
CA ALA A 27 -7.96 -8.60 -1.48
C ALA A 27 -7.90 -8.64 -3.02
N HIS A 28 -8.60 -7.72 -3.70
CA HIS A 28 -8.56 -7.56 -5.15
C HIS A 28 -7.55 -6.49 -5.59
N ARG A 29 -6.81 -5.88 -4.65
CA ARG A 29 -5.86 -4.78 -4.87
C ARG A 29 -6.53 -3.43 -5.17
N ARG A 30 -7.81 -3.26 -4.82
CA ARG A 30 -8.46 -1.95 -4.89
C ARG A 30 -7.94 -1.04 -3.78
N VAL A 31 -7.60 0.19 -4.12
CA VAL A 31 -7.15 1.19 -3.13
C VAL A 31 -8.31 1.60 -2.23
N LEU A 32 -8.20 1.31 -0.93
CA LEU A 32 -9.16 1.70 0.11
C LEU A 32 -8.77 3.01 0.79
N ALA A 33 -7.48 3.27 0.92
CA ALA A 33 -6.93 4.53 1.41
C ALA A 33 -5.55 4.78 0.80
N ALA A 34 -5.20 6.05 0.60
CA ALA A 34 -3.92 6.49 0.08
C ALA A 34 -3.44 7.74 0.84
N SER A 35 -2.15 7.81 1.16
CA SER A 35 -1.55 8.96 1.88
C SER A 35 -1.57 10.27 1.09
N ASP A 36 -1.73 10.20 -0.22
CA ASP A 36 -1.87 11.34 -1.14
C ASP A 36 -3.34 11.60 -1.55
N GLY A 37 -4.27 10.76 -1.06
CA GLY A 37 -5.68 10.81 -1.41
C GLY A 37 -6.03 10.41 -2.84
N GLN A 38 -5.05 10.04 -3.67
CA GLN A 38 -5.29 9.71 -5.07
C GLN A 38 -5.79 8.27 -5.23
N GLY A 39 -6.67 8.05 -6.21
CA GLY A 39 -7.10 6.70 -6.60
C GLY A 39 -8.00 5.97 -5.58
N VAL A 40 -8.40 6.61 -4.48
CA VAL A 40 -9.23 5.99 -3.44
C VAL A 40 -10.55 5.50 -4.06
N LEU A 41 -10.79 4.20 -3.95
CA LEU A 41 -11.91 3.44 -4.51
C LEU A 41 -11.99 3.40 -6.06
N SER A 42 -11.04 3.98 -6.79
CA SER A 42 -11.01 3.98 -8.27
C SER A 42 -9.78 3.30 -8.86
N GLU A 43 -8.66 3.27 -8.13
CA GLU A 43 -7.41 2.66 -8.54
C GLU A 43 -7.35 1.19 -8.13
N MET A 44 -6.83 0.37 -9.05
CA MET A 44 -6.40 -1.00 -8.78
C MET A 44 -4.89 -1.02 -8.84
N LEU A 45 -4.23 -1.40 -7.74
CA LEU A 45 -2.77 -1.46 -7.69
C LEU A 45 -2.27 -2.54 -8.65
N ALA A 46 -1.52 -2.12 -9.67
CA ALA A 46 -0.99 -2.98 -10.72
C ALA A 46 0.32 -3.69 -10.29
N VAL A 47 0.31 -4.33 -9.13
CA VAL A 47 1.40 -5.18 -8.64
C VAL A 47 0.83 -6.55 -8.28
N ASP A 48 1.58 -7.62 -8.56
CA ASP A 48 1.19 -8.94 -8.08
C ASP A 48 1.70 -9.10 -6.63
N LEU A 49 0.77 -9.16 -5.68
CA LEU A 49 1.09 -9.40 -4.27
C LEU A 49 1.16 -10.91 -3.94
N GLY A 50 0.72 -11.76 -4.88
CA GLY A 50 0.63 -13.20 -4.72
C GLY A 50 -0.18 -13.62 -3.50
N SER A 51 0.15 -14.79 -2.95
CA SER A 51 -0.37 -15.33 -1.68
C SER A 51 0.56 -15.07 -0.49
N GLN A 52 1.62 -14.27 -0.69
CA GLN A 52 2.67 -14.03 0.29
C GLN A 52 2.15 -13.18 1.46
N GLN A 53 2.66 -13.43 2.68
CA GLN A 53 2.35 -12.60 3.84
C GLN A 53 2.93 -11.19 3.70
N SER A 54 4.10 -11.05 3.08
CA SER A 54 4.78 -9.80 2.82
C SER A 54 5.81 -9.98 1.71
N GLY A 55 6.29 -8.86 1.16
CA GLY A 55 7.30 -8.90 0.10
C GLY A 55 7.70 -7.50 -0.38
N VAL A 56 8.65 -7.49 -1.32
CA VAL A 56 9.11 -6.30 -2.02
C VAL A 56 9.25 -6.63 -3.50
N GLU A 57 8.51 -5.91 -4.33
CA GLU A 57 8.59 -5.99 -5.79
C GLU A 57 9.32 -4.75 -6.34
N ARG A 58 10.16 -4.95 -7.36
CA ARG A 58 10.85 -3.85 -8.05
C ARG A 58 10.50 -3.88 -9.53
N ASP A 59 9.92 -2.81 -10.04
CA ASP A 59 9.65 -2.65 -11.47
C ASP A 59 10.98 -2.34 -12.21
N PRO A 60 11.44 -3.22 -13.12
CA PRO A 60 12.69 -3.01 -13.85
C PRO A 60 12.62 -1.86 -14.86
N ARG A 61 11.42 -1.38 -15.23
CA ARG A 61 11.25 -0.34 -16.25
C ARG A 61 11.44 1.06 -15.72
N ASN A 62 10.98 1.33 -14.50
CA ASN A 62 10.98 2.66 -13.89
C ASN A 62 11.62 2.68 -12.49
N GLY A 63 12.12 1.54 -12.00
CA GLY A 63 12.76 1.43 -10.70
C GLY A 63 11.82 1.55 -9.50
N THR A 64 10.50 1.55 -9.71
CA THR A 64 9.51 1.63 -8.63
C THR A 64 9.65 0.44 -7.70
N ILE A 65 9.68 0.71 -6.39
CA ILE A 65 9.72 -0.30 -5.34
C ILE A 65 8.35 -0.35 -4.69
N THR A 66 7.77 -1.54 -4.60
CA THR A 66 6.50 -1.80 -3.92
C THR A 66 6.71 -2.78 -2.80
N ALA A 67 6.71 -2.29 -1.55
CA ALA A 67 6.75 -3.13 -0.36
C ALA A 67 5.32 -3.37 0.17
N TYR A 68 5.02 -4.58 0.63
CA TYR A 68 3.68 -4.91 1.09
C TYR A 68 3.67 -5.88 2.27
N HIS A 69 2.59 -5.83 3.05
CA HIS A 69 2.33 -6.76 4.13
C HIS A 69 0.83 -6.98 4.29
N ARG A 70 0.42 -8.25 4.34
CA ARG A 70 -0.97 -8.67 4.56
C ARG A 70 -1.38 -8.32 5.97
N THR A 71 -2.52 -7.66 6.14
CA THR A 71 -3.02 -7.34 7.46
C THR A 71 -3.58 -8.61 8.12
N PRO A 72 -3.16 -8.95 9.34
CA PRO A 72 -3.62 -10.17 10.02
C PRO A 72 -5.09 -10.09 10.45
N GLY A 73 -5.66 -8.89 10.54
CA GLY A 73 -6.95 -8.61 11.19
C GLY A 73 -6.76 -7.73 12.42
N TYR A 74 -7.85 -7.38 13.10
CA TYR A 74 -7.82 -6.61 14.35
C TYR A 74 -8.57 -7.38 15.43
N GLU A 75 -7.98 -7.44 16.63
CA GLU A 75 -8.47 -8.20 17.80
C GLU A 75 -8.87 -9.64 17.48
N THR A 76 -10.15 -9.89 17.24
CA THR A 76 -10.74 -11.22 17.03
C THR A 76 -11.25 -11.46 15.61
N TYR A 77 -11.12 -10.48 14.71
CA TYR A 77 -11.58 -10.61 13.32
C TYR A 77 -10.47 -11.11 12.41
N LEU A 78 -10.77 -12.16 11.65
CA LEU A 78 -9.92 -12.60 10.54
C LEU A 78 -9.69 -11.43 9.58
N GLY A 79 -8.44 -11.20 9.18
CA GLY A 79 -8.10 -10.19 8.19
C GLY A 79 -8.88 -10.40 6.89
N GLN A 80 -9.46 -9.32 6.35
CA GLN A 80 -10.26 -9.32 5.11
C GLN A 80 -9.41 -9.51 3.83
N GLY A 81 -8.19 -10.04 3.97
CA GLY A 81 -7.22 -10.13 2.88
C GLY A 81 -6.62 -8.80 2.45
N TRP A 82 -6.71 -7.76 3.28
CA TRP A 82 -6.17 -6.45 2.96
C TRP A 82 -4.64 -6.44 3.08
N TYR A 83 -4.01 -5.49 2.40
CA TYR A 83 -2.57 -5.26 2.48
C TYR A 83 -2.29 -3.80 2.80
N GLY A 84 -1.33 -3.56 3.69
CA GLY A 84 -0.61 -2.30 3.73
C GLY A 84 0.47 -2.32 2.64
N VAL A 85 0.57 -1.25 1.86
CA VAL A 85 1.50 -1.16 0.73
C VAL A 85 2.23 0.17 0.76
N ILE A 86 3.52 0.17 0.48
CA ILE A 86 4.34 1.37 0.24
C ILE A 86 4.86 1.28 -1.18
N VAL A 87 4.50 2.27 -2.01
CA VAL A 87 4.97 2.42 -3.38
C VAL A 87 5.91 3.62 -3.42
N GLN A 88 7.16 3.40 -3.79
CA GLN A 88 8.15 4.46 -3.98
C GLN A 88 8.63 4.45 -5.43
N GLN A 89 8.40 5.54 -6.16
CA GLN A 89 8.86 5.69 -7.54
C GLN A 89 10.40 5.76 -7.57
N GLY A 90 10.99 5.20 -8.64
CA GLY A 90 12.42 5.34 -8.91
C GLY A 90 12.85 6.80 -9.06
N MET A 91 14.15 7.05 -8.90
CA MET A 91 14.75 8.35 -9.27
C MET A 91 14.74 8.56 -10.77
#